data_AF-A0AAV5ADE3-F1
#
_entry.id   AF-A0AAV5ADE3-F1
#
_cell.length_a   1.000
_cell.length_b   1.000
_cell.length_c   1.000
_cell.angle_alpha   90.00
_cell.angle_beta   90.00
_cell.angle_gamma   90.00
#
_symmetry.space_group_name_H-M   'P 1'
#
loop_
_entity.id
_entity.type
_entity.pdbx_description
1 polymer ?
#
loop_
_entity_poly.entity_id
_entity_poly.type
_entity_poly.pdbx_seq_one_letter_code
_entity_poly.pdbx_strand_id
1 'polypeptide(L)'
;MTSLPPEIVEKVALVHPDNLPHAGKHHYMGALHKLVQDTDISEGGVHDVSQTIHAPSHTVPSHPWLQKYIPGLETLAAHHHVGNFVVIRGTGEKFFESMPIYARIGMHLLFYGRLETKLLHNDIVEAHLREQSIKEGIVFNAIESVASILSFIDTYKIDVDELLIQDIPGGYKCFNEFFYRKLKPGARLVENADIPGSFCSAADCRLTVFETVEYAREFWVKGKQFTVSNLLSPEAPEGKEIPVLSTFDNGSLAIFRLAPADYHRFHSPADVIVGDVIDIEGQYYTVNPQAVNESGFDVFTANRRSILYLIHAESKRPIAFVAVGALLVGSINFTVKKGDRVKKGEELGYFAYGGSTVICVFPPGLVQLGPPWEGW
;
A
#
# COMPACT_ATOMS: atom_id res chain seq x y z
N MET A 1 -30.56 -18.67 10.31
CA MET A 1 -30.96 -20.10 10.36
C MET A 1 -30.55 -20.67 9.02
N THR A 2 -29.59 -21.57 8.84
CA THR A 2 -29.26 -22.85 9.50
C THR A 2 -27.83 -23.22 9.05
N SER A 3 -26.88 -23.38 9.98
CA SER A 3 -26.17 -24.64 10.32
C SER A 3 -25.55 -25.44 9.16
N LEU A 4 -24.21 -25.43 9.07
CA LEU A 4 -23.40 -26.44 8.39
C LEU A 4 -22.60 -27.28 9.44
N PRO A 5 -22.18 -28.52 9.11
CA PRO A 5 -21.83 -29.57 10.07
C PRO A 5 -20.44 -29.38 10.72
N PRO A 6 -20.22 -29.95 11.93
CA PRO A 6 -18.94 -29.90 12.62
C PRO A 6 -18.08 -31.09 12.16
N GLU A 7 -17.03 -30.83 11.38
CA GLU A 7 -15.92 -31.72 10.93
C GLU A 7 -15.64 -31.31 9.47
N ILE A 8 -14.73 -30.39 9.12
CA ILE A 8 -13.30 -30.32 9.39
C ILE A 8 -12.94 -28.83 9.48
N VAL A 9 -12.92 -28.28 10.69
CA VAL A 9 -12.11 -27.10 10.98
C VAL A 9 -11.01 -27.66 11.87
N GLU A 10 -9.84 -27.94 11.29
CA GLU A 10 -8.66 -28.14 12.13
C GLU A 10 -8.58 -26.93 13.04
N LYS A 11 -8.59 -27.18 14.36
CA LYS A 11 -8.36 -26.11 15.34
C LYS A 11 -7.09 -25.40 14.90
N VAL A 12 -7.19 -24.10 14.62
CA VAL A 12 -6.03 -23.23 14.50
C VAL A 12 -5.20 -23.48 15.74
N ALA A 13 -4.08 -24.19 15.59
CA ALA A 13 -3.17 -24.42 16.70
C ALA A 13 -2.71 -23.04 17.15
N LEU A 14 -2.91 -22.73 18.44
CA LEU A 14 -2.31 -21.55 19.05
C LEU A 14 -0.80 -21.67 18.82
N VAL A 15 -0.26 -20.72 18.06
CA VAL A 15 1.18 -20.64 17.82
C VAL A 15 1.88 -20.53 19.17
N HIS A 16 2.77 -21.48 19.46
CA HIS A 16 3.67 -21.39 20.60
C HIS A 16 5.03 -20.84 20.11
N PRO A 17 5.64 -19.88 20.81
CA PRO A 17 6.87 -19.17 20.40
C PRO A 17 8.16 -20.03 20.27
N ASP A 18 8.04 -21.35 20.25
CA ASP A 18 9.14 -22.32 20.27
C ASP A 18 9.41 -23.03 18.94
N ASN A 19 8.65 -22.72 17.88
CA ASN A 19 8.79 -23.39 16.59
C ASN A 19 9.84 -22.79 15.64
N LEU A 20 10.70 -21.87 16.13
CA LEU A 20 11.87 -21.36 15.40
C LEU A 20 13.16 -21.71 16.15
N PRO A 21 14.25 -22.09 15.44
CA PRO A 21 15.52 -22.38 16.09
C PRO A 21 16.04 -21.14 16.84
N HIS A 22 16.65 -21.38 18.00
CA HIS A 22 17.17 -20.33 18.88
C HIS A 22 18.24 -19.47 18.17
N ALA A 23 17.87 -18.27 17.73
CA ALA A 23 18.83 -17.25 17.33
C ALA A 23 18.59 -15.96 18.13
N GLY A 24 19.67 -15.29 18.52
CA GLY A 24 19.61 -14.06 19.32
C GLY A 24 19.16 -12.84 18.51
N LYS A 25 18.66 -11.80 19.18
CA LYS A 25 18.14 -10.54 18.59
C LYS A 25 19.11 -9.85 17.61
N HIS A 26 20.41 -9.90 17.90
CA HIS A 26 21.45 -9.34 17.01
C HIS A 26 21.66 -10.17 15.73
N HIS A 27 21.33 -11.46 15.76
CA HIS A 27 21.50 -12.37 14.64
C HIS A 27 20.45 -12.10 13.56
N TYR A 28 19.18 -11.89 13.93
CA TYR A 28 18.11 -11.57 12.99
C TYR A 28 18.27 -10.17 12.35
N MET A 29 18.74 -9.18 13.11
CA MET A 29 19.05 -7.85 12.56
C MET A 29 20.26 -7.88 11.62
N GLY A 30 21.31 -8.64 11.95
CA GLY A 30 22.45 -8.86 11.06
C GLY A 30 22.10 -9.67 9.82
N ALA A 31 21.18 -10.63 9.93
CA ALA A 31 20.63 -11.38 8.81
C ALA A 31 19.80 -10.50 7.88
N LEU A 32 18.92 -9.64 8.42
CA LEU A 32 18.19 -8.64 7.65
C LEU A 32 19.13 -7.68 6.91
N HIS A 33 20.11 -7.14 7.62
CA HIS A 33 21.10 -6.24 7.05
C HIS A 33 21.87 -6.89 5.90
N LYS A 34 22.27 -8.16 6.06
CA LYS A 34 22.88 -8.94 4.97
C LYS A 34 21.90 -9.29 3.87
N LEU A 35 20.63 -9.55 4.17
CA LEU A 35 19.61 -9.86 3.17
C LEU A 35 19.36 -8.69 2.22
N VAL A 36 19.33 -7.48 2.79
CA VAL A 36 19.12 -6.22 2.06
C VAL A 36 20.42 -5.75 1.38
N GLN A 37 21.59 -6.00 1.97
CA GLN A 37 22.88 -5.71 1.31
C GLN A 37 23.27 -6.71 0.22
N ASP A 38 22.97 -8.01 0.38
CA ASP A 38 23.31 -9.01 -0.65
C ASP A 38 22.32 -8.97 -1.83
N THR A 39 21.17 -8.28 -1.71
CA THR A 39 20.35 -7.89 -2.87
C THR A 39 20.97 -6.80 -3.74
N ASP A 40 22.00 -6.09 -3.24
CA ASP A 40 22.81 -5.14 -4.03
C ASP A 40 23.91 -5.83 -4.85
N ILE A 41 24.08 -7.16 -4.72
CA ILE A 41 25.14 -7.90 -5.40
C ILE A 41 24.55 -9.11 -6.13
N SER A 42 23.76 -8.87 -7.19
CA SER A 42 23.80 -9.84 -8.29
C SER A 42 25.18 -9.74 -8.91
N GLU A 43 25.92 -10.85 -8.95
CA GLU A 43 27.15 -10.95 -9.73
C GLU A 43 26.87 -10.49 -11.17
N GLY A 44 27.32 -9.28 -11.53
CA GLY A 44 27.13 -8.70 -12.86
C GLY A 44 26.36 -7.38 -12.95
N GLY A 45 25.88 -6.80 -11.83
CA GLY A 45 25.31 -5.44 -11.84
C GLY A 45 23.91 -5.31 -12.44
N VAL A 46 23.18 -6.42 -12.57
CA VAL A 46 21.80 -6.46 -13.09
C VAL A 46 20.83 -6.77 -11.95
N HIS A 47 20.04 -5.81 -11.49
CA HIS A 47 19.03 -6.03 -10.45
C HIS A 47 17.83 -6.83 -10.99
N ASP A 48 17.89 -8.15 -10.89
CA ASP A 48 16.74 -9.03 -11.21
C ASP A 48 15.75 -9.08 -10.03
N VAL A 49 14.60 -8.41 -10.17
CA VAL A 49 13.52 -8.36 -9.16
C VAL A 49 13.07 -9.77 -8.74
N SER A 50 13.12 -10.74 -9.66
CA SER A 50 12.72 -12.13 -9.37
C SER A 50 13.67 -12.83 -8.41
N GLN A 51 14.91 -12.34 -8.25
CA GLN A 51 15.94 -12.93 -7.38
C GLN A 51 16.17 -12.12 -6.10
N THR A 52 15.49 -11.00 -5.92
CA THR A 52 15.66 -10.10 -4.76
C THR A 52 14.51 -10.22 -3.75
N ILE A 53 14.58 -9.42 -2.68
CA ILE A 53 13.51 -9.29 -1.68
C ILE A 53 12.17 -8.82 -2.30
N HIS A 54 12.16 -8.30 -3.52
CA HIS A 54 10.95 -7.87 -4.24
C HIS A 54 10.21 -9.01 -4.94
N ALA A 55 10.80 -10.20 -5.01
CA ALA A 55 10.18 -11.38 -5.60
C ALA A 55 8.94 -11.82 -4.80
N PRO A 56 7.98 -12.52 -5.43
CA PRO A 56 6.81 -13.05 -4.74
C PRO A 56 7.20 -14.09 -3.68
N SER A 57 6.52 -14.06 -2.54
CA SER A 57 6.77 -14.96 -1.41
C SER A 57 6.65 -16.46 -1.73
N HIS A 58 5.93 -16.81 -2.79
CA HIS A 58 5.80 -18.20 -3.23
C HIS A 58 7.02 -18.70 -4.01
N THR A 59 7.91 -17.82 -4.48
CA THR A 59 9.20 -18.18 -5.08
C THR A 59 10.29 -18.40 -4.03
N VAL A 60 10.00 -18.18 -2.74
CA VAL A 60 10.95 -18.40 -1.63
C VAL A 60 11.65 -19.77 -1.67
N PRO A 61 10.96 -20.90 -1.95
CA PRO A 61 11.62 -22.21 -2.04
C PRO A 61 12.64 -22.32 -3.19
N SER A 62 12.54 -21.45 -4.21
CA SER A 62 13.46 -21.44 -5.37
C SER A 62 14.68 -20.51 -5.21
N HIS A 63 14.88 -19.87 -4.04
CA HIS A 63 16.02 -18.98 -3.79
C HIS A 63 16.89 -19.47 -2.62
N PRO A 64 17.92 -20.31 -2.87
CA PRO A 64 18.76 -20.92 -1.81
C PRO A 64 19.50 -19.92 -0.93
N TRP A 65 19.75 -18.70 -1.43
CA TRP A 65 20.42 -17.65 -0.68
C TRP A 65 19.59 -17.16 0.53
N LEU A 66 18.25 -17.22 0.45
CA LEU A 66 17.36 -16.85 1.56
C LEU A 66 17.51 -17.83 2.75
N GLN A 67 17.69 -19.12 2.48
CA GLN A 67 17.90 -20.15 3.52
C GLN A 67 19.18 -19.92 4.33
N LYS A 68 20.22 -19.37 3.70
CA LYS A 68 21.51 -19.08 4.32
C LYS A 68 21.41 -17.99 5.38
N TYR A 69 20.46 -17.07 5.23
CA TYR A 69 20.31 -15.90 6.11
C TYR A 69 19.12 -16.00 7.06
N ILE A 70 18.02 -16.67 6.66
CA ILE A 70 16.84 -16.91 7.50
C ILE A 70 16.36 -18.37 7.32
N PRO A 71 16.94 -19.33 8.07
CA PRO A 71 16.55 -20.73 8.00
C PRO A 71 15.08 -20.95 8.42
N GLY A 72 14.30 -21.73 7.64
CA GLY A 72 12.91 -22.09 7.95
C GLY A 72 11.82 -21.20 7.33
N LEU A 73 12.19 -20.19 6.54
CA LEU A 73 11.26 -19.28 5.85
C LEU A 73 10.33 -20.01 4.85
N GLU A 74 10.81 -21.09 4.25
CA GLU A 74 10.09 -21.94 3.31
C GLU A 74 9.00 -22.79 3.97
N THR A 75 9.28 -23.39 5.13
CA THR A 75 8.31 -24.12 5.93
C THR A 75 7.22 -23.18 6.41
N LEU A 76 7.60 -21.95 6.81
CA LEU A 76 6.66 -20.89 7.14
C LEU A 76 5.88 -20.42 5.90
N ALA A 77 6.47 -20.40 4.70
CA ALA A 77 5.82 -20.01 3.44
C ALA A 77 4.75 -21.01 3.01
N ALA A 78 5.09 -22.30 3.10
CA ALA A 78 4.23 -23.42 2.77
C ALA A 78 3.10 -23.61 3.80
N HIS A 79 3.34 -23.37 5.10
CA HIS A 79 2.34 -23.59 6.15
C HIS A 79 1.32 -22.45 6.36
N HIS A 80 1.62 -21.20 5.99
CA HIS A 80 0.83 -20.03 6.44
C HIS A 80 0.18 -19.19 5.34
N HIS A 81 0.08 -19.68 4.10
CA HIS A 81 -0.60 -18.99 2.98
C HIS A 81 -0.22 -17.50 2.87
N VAL A 82 0.98 -17.25 2.33
CA VAL A 82 1.71 -15.97 2.27
C VAL A 82 1.20 -14.90 1.29
N GLY A 83 -0.01 -14.41 1.52
CA GLY A 83 -0.71 -13.51 0.61
C GLY A 83 -2.03 -13.02 1.17
N ASN A 84 -2.74 -12.22 0.39
CA ASN A 84 -4.07 -11.75 0.72
C ASN A 84 -5.10 -12.48 -0.15
N PHE A 85 -6.19 -12.95 0.44
CA PHE A 85 -7.36 -13.33 -0.34
C PHE A 85 -8.06 -12.07 -0.82
N VAL A 86 -8.25 -11.96 -2.13
CA VAL A 86 -8.88 -10.80 -2.78
C VAL A 86 -10.06 -11.31 -3.60
N VAL A 87 -11.10 -10.46 -3.72
CA VAL A 87 -12.29 -10.75 -4.51
C VAL A 87 -12.45 -9.69 -5.59
N ILE A 88 -12.69 -10.12 -6.82
CA ILE A 88 -13.07 -9.23 -7.92
C ILE A 88 -14.55 -8.90 -7.75
N ARG A 89 -14.87 -7.66 -7.36
CA ARG A 89 -16.24 -7.24 -7.00
C ARG A 89 -17.28 -7.53 -8.09
N GLY A 90 -16.92 -7.38 -9.36
CA GLY A 90 -17.84 -7.56 -10.49
C GLY A 90 -18.18 -9.02 -10.79
N THR A 91 -17.23 -9.94 -10.59
CA THR A 91 -17.40 -11.37 -10.92
C THR A 91 -17.60 -12.26 -9.70
N GLY A 92 -17.23 -11.78 -8.51
CA GLY A 92 -17.16 -12.58 -7.28
C GLY A 92 -15.98 -13.55 -7.25
N GLU A 93 -15.13 -13.55 -8.27
CA GLU A 93 -13.98 -14.44 -8.36
C GLU A 93 -13.00 -14.14 -7.22
N LYS A 94 -12.62 -15.20 -6.49
CA LYS A 94 -11.68 -15.12 -5.38
C LYS A 94 -10.33 -15.61 -5.87
N PHE A 95 -9.29 -14.82 -5.64
CA PHE A 95 -7.92 -15.23 -5.95
C PHE A 95 -6.97 -14.87 -4.80
N PHE A 96 -5.83 -15.55 -4.79
CA PHE A 96 -4.81 -15.36 -3.78
C PHE A 96 -3.67 -14.48 -4.32
N GLU A 97 -3.52 -13.30 -3.74
CA GLU A 97 -2.45 -12.35 -4.07
C GLU A 97 -1.22 -12.63 -3.21
N SER A 98 -0.16 -13.19 -3.81
CA SER A 98 1.11 -13.37 -3.11
C SER A 98 1.78 -12.03 -2.78
N MET A 99 2.36 -11.94 -1.59
CA MET A 99 3.11 -10.75 -1.15
C MET A 99 4.57 -10.79 -1.61
N PRO A 100 5.23 -9.64 -1.84
CA PRO A 100 6.68 -9.60 -1.96
C PRO A 100 7.39 -10.09 -0.69
N ILE A 101 8.58 -10.69 -0.84
CA ILE A 101 9.38 -11.23 0.27
C ILE A 101 9.75 -10.15 1.30
N TYR A 102 10.08 -8.92 0.88
CA TYR A 102 10.40 -7.81 1.78
C TYR A 102 9.21 -7.42 2.66
N ALA A 103 8.00 -7.41 2.11
CA ALA A 103 6.80 -7.10 2.86
C ALA A 103 6.63 -8.14 3.97
N ARG A 104 6.94 -9.40 3.69
CA ARG A 104 6.94 -10.48 4.68
C ARG A 104 8.06 -10.36 5.72
N ILE A 105 9.27 -10.03 5.31
CA ILE A 105 10.40 -9.83 6.23
C ILE A 105 10.10 -8.66 7.19
N GLY A 106 9.59 -7.55 6.66
CA GLY A 106 9.10 -6.43 7.46
C GLY A 106 8.01 -6.85 8.44
N MET A 107 6.99 -7.58 7.98
CA MET A 107 5.94 -8.13 8.86
C MET A 107 6.51 -9.08 9.93
N HIS A 108 7.46 -9.95 9.59
CA HIS A 108 8.05 -10.90 10.54
C HIS A 108 8.85 -10.19 11.64
N LEU A 109 9.62 -9.17 11.26
CA LEU A 109 10.39 -8.35 12.21
C LEU A 109 9.49 -7.50 13.11
N LEU A 110 8.37 -7.00 12.59
CA LEU A 110 7.42 -6.18 13.33
C LEU A 110 6.53 -7.01 14.28
N PHE A 111 6.12 -8.23 13.88
CA PHE A 111 5.05 -8.96 14.58
C PHE A 111 5.44 -10.33 15.16
N TYR A 112 6.54 -10.98 14.77
CA TYR A 112 6.81 -12.39 15.12
C TYR A 112 8.13 -12.64 15.84
N GLY A 113 8.84 -11.59 16.27
CA GLY A 113 9.97 -11.74 17.19
C GLY A 113 9.49 -12.01 18.62
N ARG A 114 10.20 -12.85 19.40
CA ARG A 114 9.94 -13.18 20.83
C ARG A 114 9.84 -11.98 21.80
N LEU A 115 9.86 -10.75 21.30
CA LEU A 115 9.76 -9.47 22.00
C LEU A 115 8.67 -8.61 21.35
N GLU A 116 7.51 -9.22 21.13
CA GLU A 116 6.32 -8.77 20.38
C GLU A 116 5.73 -7.39 20.75
N THR A 117 6.27 -6.71 21.76
CA THR A 117 5.82 -5.37 22.18
C THR A 117 6.93 -4.31 22.22
N LYS A 118 8.19 -4.66 21.94
CA LYS A 118 9.34 -3.74 22.04
C LYS A 118 10.10 -3.46 20.74
N LEU A 119 9.73 -4.08 19.62
CA LEU A 119 10.31 -3.78 18.30
C LEU A 119 9.51 -2.70 17.56
N LEU A 120 8.20 -2.64 17.79
CA LEU A 120 7.34 -1.50 17.46
C LEU A 120 7.76 -0.32 18.34
N HIS A 121 8.02 0.85 17.74
CA HIS A 121 8.61 2.04 18.40
C HIS A 121 10.08 1.90 18.83
N ASN A 122 10.86 1.13 18.08
CA ASN A 122 12.32 1.15 18.22
C ASN A 122 12.91 2.12 17.20
N ASP A 123 13.44 3.24 17.67
CA ASP A 123 14.07 4.28 16.84
C ASP A 123 15.09 3.72 15.84
N ILE A 124 15.76 2.61 16.18
CA ILE A 124 16.74 1.94 15.30
C ILE A 124 16.04 1.24 14.14
N VAL A 125 14.92 0.55 14.39
CA VAL A 125 14.15 -0.14 13.34
C VAL A 125 13.50 0.90 12.42
N GLU A 126 12.93 1.95 12.99
CA GLU A 126 12.32 3.05 12.24
C GLU A 126 13.33 3.80 11.37
N ALA A 127 14.49 4.16 11.95
CA ALA A 127 15.58 4.76 11.19
C ALA A 127 16.04 3.86 10.04
N HIS A 128 16.10 2.55 10.26
CA HIS A 128 16.47 1.60 9.22
C HIS A 128 15.42 1.50 8.11
N LEU A 129 14.13 1.36 8.42
CA LEU A 129 13.06 1.32 7.42
C LEU A 129 13.04 2.59 6.56
N ARG A 130 13.27 3.76 7.20
CA ARG A 130 13.42 5.04 6.51
C ARG A 130 14.66 5.07 5.61
N GLU A 131 15.82 4.69 6.13
CA GLU A 131 17.08 4.66 5.38
C GLU A 131 16.96 3.75 4.15
N GLN A 132 16.37 2.56 4.30
CA GLN A 132 16.15 1.63 3.20
C GLN A 132 15.17 2.18 2.16
N SER A 133 14.06 2.78 2.60
CA SER A 133 13.10 3.41 1.67
C SER A 133 13.74 4.54 0.85
N ILE A 134 14.67 5.30 1.45
CA ILE A 134 15.43 6.35 0.75
C ILE A 134 16.44 5.73 -0.24
N LYS A 135 17.21 4.72 0.20
CA LYS A 135 18.21 4.04 -0.66
C LYS A 135 17.58 3.41 -1.88
N GLU A 136 16.52 2.63 -1.69
CA GLU A 136 15.77 2.00 -2.78
C GLU A 136 15.18 3.04 -3.73
N GLY A 137 14.68 4.16 -3.20
CA GLY A 137 14.25 5.29 -4.02
C GLY A 137 15.37 5.87 -4.90
N ILE A 138 16.61 5.94 -4.41
CA ILE A 138 17.77 6.38 -5.19
C ILE A 138 18.12 5.34 -6.26
N VAL A 139 18.17 4.05 -5.89
CA VAL A 139 18.47 2.94 -6.81
C VAL A 139 17.47 2.92 -7.97
N PHE A 140 16.16 2.98 -7.69
CA PHE A 140 15.13 2.97 -8.73
C PHE A 140 14.99 4.26 -9.53
N ASN A 141 15.69 5.33 -9.13
CA ASN A 141 15.84 6.55 -9.94
C ASN A 141 17.11 6.53 -10.82
N ALA A 142 18.04 5.59 -10.59
CA ALA A 142 19.25 5.45 -11.39
C ALA A 142 18.94 4.82 -12.76
N ILE A 143 19.74 5.13 -13.77
CA ILE A 143 19.52 4.65 -15.16
C ILE A 143 19.68 3.13 -15.24
N GLU A 144 20.57 2.58 -14.43
CA GLU A 144 20.88 1.16 -14.31
C GLU A 144 19.64 0.34 -13.92
N SER A 145 18.69 0.94 -13.20
CA SER A 145 17.45 0.29 -12.76
C SER A 145 16.49 -0.06 -13.89
N VAL A 146 16.69 0.47 -15.11
CA VAL A 146 15.93 0.05 -16.32
C VAL A 146 16.00 -1.47 -16.53
N ALA A 147 17.10 -2.10 -16.12
CA ALA A 147 17.26 -3.55 -16.20
C ALA A 147 16.22 -4.34 -15.36
N SER A 148 15.67 -3.72 -14.32
CA SER A 148 14.66 -4.32 -13.43
C SER A 148 13.25 -4.36 -14.03
N ILE A 149 12.99 -3.62 -15.13
CA ILE A 149 11.65 -3.49 -15.71
C ILE A 149 11.13 -4.82 -16.25
N LEU A 150 11.95 -5.56 -17.01
CA LEU A 150 11.53 -6.80 -17.66
C LEU A 150 11.20 -7.91 -16.65
N SER A 151 12.03 -8.06 -15.63
CA SER A 151 11.77 -9.03 -14.55
C SER A 151 10.55 -8.65 -13.74
N PHE A 152 10.30 -7.35 -13.52
CA PHE A 152 9.09 -6.87 -12.86
C PHE A 152 7.82 -7.17 -13.65
N ILE A 153 7.83 -6.93 -14.97
CA ILE A 153 6.70 -7.26 -15.87
C ILE A 153 6.39 -8.75 -15.80
N ASP A 154 7.40 -9.61 -15.89
CA ASP A 154 7.20 -11.06 -15.84
C ASP A 154 6.70 -11.52 -14.45
N THR A 155 7.25 -10.94 -13.38
CA THR A 155 6.88 -11.27 -12.01
C THR A 155 5.42 -10.96 -11.71
N TYR A 156 4.97 -9.75 -12.08
CA TYR A 156 3.63 -9.26 -11.75
C TYR A 156 2.62 -9.42 -12.91
N LYS A 157 3.04 -10.04 -14.01
CA LYS A 157 2.23 -10.27 -15.22
C LYS A 157 1.55 -8.96 -15.67
N ILE A 158 2.32 -7.89 -15.73
CA ILE A 158 1.84 -6.56 -16.13
C ILE A 158 1.39 -6.61 -17.58
N ASP A 159 0.15 -6.16 -17.85
CA ASP A 159 -0.33 -5.99 -19.20
C ASP A 159 0.41 -4.82 -19.88
N VAL A 160 1.29 -5.16 -20.82
CA VAL A 160 2.09 -4.18 -21.54
C VAL A 160 1.30 -3.50 -22.67
N ASP A 161 0.21 -4.10 -23.14
CA ASP A 161 -0.58 -3.56 -24.25
C ASP A 161 -1.35 -2.31 -23.84
N GLU A 162 -1.63 -2.15 -22.54
CA GLU A 162 -2.31 -0.97 -22.00
C GLU A 162 -1.38 0.24 -21.81
N LEU A 163 -0.06 0.06 -21.87
CA LEU A 163 0.91 1.11 -21.51
C LEU A 163 1.02 2.19 -22.59
N LEU A 164 1.11 3.46 -22.19
CA LEU A 164 1.27 4.56 -23.15
C LEU A 164 2.59 4.47 -23.92
N ILE A 165 3.68 4.11 -23.23
CA ILE A 165 5.01 3.90 -23.81
C ILE A 165 5.19 2.41 -24.05
N GLN A 166 5.30 2.03 -25.32
CA GLN A 166 5.38 0.63 -25.78
C GLN A 166 6.82 0.15 -26.02
N ASP A 167 7.79 1.06 -26.13
CA ASP A 167 9.21 0.70 -26.19
C ASP A 167 9.67 0.29 -24.78
N ILE A 168 9.75 -1.03 -24.54
CA ILE A 168 10.06 -1.60 -23.23
C ILE A 168 11.34 -2.45 -23.33
N PRO A 169 12.36 -2.21 -22.49
CA PRO A 169 12.43 -1.18 -21.46
C PRO A 169 12.95 0.18 -21.99
N GLY A 170 13.31 0.29 -23.27
CA GLY A 170 14.07 1.40 -23.84
C GLY A 170 13.43 2.79 -23.79
N GLY A 171 12.10 2.86 -23.67
CA GLY A 171 11.34 4.10 -23.56
C GLY A 171 11.32 4.73 -22.17
N TYR A 172 11.90 4.07 -21.16
CA TYR A 172 11.94 4.53 -19.76
C TYR A 172 13.37 4.86 -19.34
N LYS A 173 13.57 5.96 -18.61
CA LYS A 173 14.90 6.41 -18.15
C LYS A 173 15.37 5.70 -16.90
N CYS A 174 14.44 5.24 -16.07
CA CYS A 174 14.69 4.50 -14.85
C CYS A 174 13.47 3.64 -14.49
N PHE A 175 13.64 2.73 -13.55
CA PHE A 175 12.57 1.86 -13.06
C PHE A 175 11.39 2.64 -12.48
N ASN A 176 11.65 3.72 -11.73
CA ASN A 176 10.57 4.54 -11.18
C ASN A 176 9.68 5.12 -12.29
N GLU A 177 10.25 5.54 -13.42
CA GLU A 177 9.47 6.02 -14.57
C GLU A 177 8.51 4.95 -15.12
N PHE A 178 8.96 3.69 -15.13
CA PHE A 178 8.11 2.56 -15.44
C PHE A 178 7.08 2.27 -14.32
N PHE A 179 7.45 2.41 -13.05
CA PHE A 179 6.53 2.14 -11.95
C PHE A 179 5.33 3.09 -11.97
N TYR A 180 5.57 4.39 -12.18
CA TYR A 180 4.51 5.38 -12.44
C TYR A 180 4.17 5.50 -13.93
N ARG A 181 4.32 4.45 -14.74
CA ARG A 181 3.94 4.40 -16.16
C ARG A 181 2.56 5.01 -16.38
N LYS A 182 2.35 5.65 -17.54
CA LYS A 182 1.02 6.10 -17.98
C LYS A 182 0.34 5.00 -18.77
N LEU A 183 -0.98 4.94 -18.72
CA LEU A 183 -1.79 4.07 -19.57
C LEU A 183 -2.27 4.80 -20.83
N LYS A 184 -2.60 4.05 -21.87
CA LYS A 184 -3.25 4.57 -23.09
C LYS A 184 -4.62 5.17 -22.75
N PRO A 185 -5.03 6.26 -23.40
CA PRO A 185 -6.42 6.74 -23.29
C PRO A 185 -7.41 5.61 -23.60
N GLY A 186 -8.43 5.46 -22.76
CA GLY A 186 -9.44 4.41 -22.89
C GLY A 186 -9.08 3.06 -22.25
N ALA A 187 -7.85 2.86 -21.74
CA ALA A 187 -7.50 1.66 -20.98
C ALA A 187 -8.32 1.51 -19.69
N ARG A 188 -8.76 2.64 -19.13
CA ARG A 188 -9.68 2.70 -17.99
C ARG A 188 -10.83 3.64 -18.34
N LEU A 189 -12.03 3.10 -18.48
CA LEU A 189 -13.24 3.90 -18.64
C LEU A 189 -13.70 4.42 -17.28
N VAL A 190 -14.03 5.70 -17.21
CA VAL A 190 -14.52 6.33 -15.98
C VAL A 190 -15.98 5.97 -15.77
N GLU A 191 -16.26 5.18 -14.73
CA GLU A 191 -17.64 4.87 -14.36
C GLU A 191 -18.38 6.14 -13.90
N ASN A 192 -19.67 6.23 -14.25
CA ASN A 192 -20.52 7.38 -13.95
C ASN A 192 -20.02 8.72 -14.52
N ALA A 193 -19.17 8.73 -15.55
CA ALA A 193 -18.58 9.95 -16.12
C ALA A 193 -19.62 11.06 -16.40
N ASP A 194 -20.78 10.68 -16.96
CA ASP A 194 -21.84 11.61 -17.36
C ASP A 194 -22.81 11.97 -16.23
N ILE A 195 -22.65 11.41 -15.02
CA ILE A 195 -23.54 11.67 -13.88
C ILE A 195 -22.92 12.76 -12.99
N PRO A 196 -23.47 14.00 -12.97
CA PRO A 196 -22.96 15.07 -12.12
C PRO A 196 -23.02 14.71 -10.65
N GLY A 197 -22.00 15.12 -9.89
CA GLY A 197 -21.92 14.89 -8.45
C GLY A 197 -21.69 13.43 -8.01
N SER A 198 -21.55 12.49 -8.96
CA SER A 198 -21.23 11.09 -8.66
C SER A 198 -19.73 10.86 -8.52
N PHE A 199 -19.38 9.70 -7.95
CA PHE A 199 -18.01 9.32 -7.64
C PHE A 199 -17.55 8.12 -8.49
N CYS A 200 -16.23 7.98 -8.65
CA CYS A 200 -15.58 6.80 -9.22
C CYS A 200 -14.41 6.34 -8.33
N SER A 201 -13.79 5.20 -8.67
CA SER A 201 -12.55 4.78 -8.02
C SER A 201 -11.42 5.79 -8.30
N ALA A 202 -10.58 6.03 -7.28
CA ALA A 202 -9.43 6.91 -7.39
C ALA A 202 -8.16 6.21 -7.91
N ALA A 203 -8.13 4.87 -7.91
CA ALA A 203 -6.96 4.10 -8.31
C ALA A 203 -7.32 2.67 -8.73
N ASP A 204 -6.43 2.05 -9.50
CA ASP A 204 -6.36 0.59 -9.65
C ASP A 204 -5.86 0.03 -8.31
N CYS A 205 -6.70 -0.73 -7.61
CA CYS A 205 -6.44 -1.06 -6.22
C CYS A 205 -7.29 -2.22 -5.69
N ARG A 206 -7.05 -2.55 -4.43
CA ARG A 206 -7.97 -3.30 -3.58
C ARG A 206 -8.73 -2.28 -2.75
N LEU A 207 -9.99 -2.07 -3.10
CA LEU A 207 -10.86 -1.07 -2.50
C LEU A 207 -11.54 -1.62 -1.25
N THR A 208 -11.58 -0.79 -0.21
CA THR A 208 -12.38 -1.03 0.99
C THR A 208 -13.06 0.25 1.39
N VAL A 209 -14.35 0.14 1.72
CA VAL A 209 -15.16 1.30 2.07
C VAL A 209 -15.86 1.08 3.40
N PHE A 210 -16.00 2.15 4.16
CA PHE A 210 -16.71 2.16 5.43
C PHE A 210 -17.64 3.36 5.48
N GLU A 211 -18.88 3.14 5.92
CA GLU A 211 -19.86 4.22 6.10
C GLU A 211 -19.37 5.26 7.11
N THR A 212 -18.61 4.82 8.12
CA THR A 212 -18.04 5.68 9.17
C THR A 212 -16.62 5.28 9.54
N VAL A 213 -15.86 6.23 10.10
CA VAL A 213 -14.52 5.99 10.71
C VAL A 213 -14.61 4.96 11.83
N GLU A 214 -15.69 5.01 12.61
CA GLU A 214 -15.95 4.12 13.73
C GLU A 214 -16.07 2.67 13.25
N TYR A 215 -16.80 2.42 12.16
CA TYR A 215 -16.88 1.09 11.56
C TYR A 215 -15.54 0.64 10.95
N ALA A 216 -14.78 1.56 10.35
CA ALA A 216 -13.43 1.23 9.88
C ALA A 216 -12.57 0.69 11.03
N ARG A 217 -12.62 1.33 12.22
CA ARG A 217 -11.89 0.89 13.42
C ARG A 217 -12.42 -0.42 14.00
N GLU A 218 -13.73 -0.58 14.01
CA GLU A 218 -14.38 -1.76 14.56
C GLU A 218 -14.04 -3.02 13.76
N PHE A 219 -13.96 -2.92 12.43
CA PHE A 219 -13.85 -4.11 11.57
C PHE A 219 -12.45 -4.33 10.99
N TRP A 220 -11.70 -3.28 10.68
CA TRP A 220 -10.46 -3.41 9.92
C TRP A 220 -9.28 -2.67 10.56
N VAL A 221 -9.35 -1.35 10.70
CA VAL A 221 -8.22 -0.51 11.12
C VAL A 221 -8.08 -0.56 12.63
N LYS A 222 -7.40 -1.58 13.14
CA LYS A 222 -7.39 -1.91 14.59
C LYS A 222 -6.47 -1.01 15.43
N GLY A 223 -5.64 -0.18 14.79
CA GLY A 223 -4.85 0.85 15.46
C GLY A 223 -5.71 1.72 16.38
N LYS A 224 -5.25 1.93 17.63
CA LYS A 224 -6.03 2.63 18.67
C LYS A 224 -6.11 4.14 18.44
N GLN A 225 -5.13 4.70 17.74
CA GLN A 225 -5.02 6.13 17.43
C GLN A 225 -5.59 6.49 16.06
N PHE A 226 -6.16 5.55 15.31
CA PHE A 226 -6.83 5.87 14.05
C PHE A 226 -8.08 6.73 14.30
N THR A 227 -7.97 8.03 14.04
CA THR A 227 -9.05 9.03 14.11
C THR A 227 -8.90 10.00 12.94
N VAL A 228 -9.99 10.69 12.57
CA VAL A 228 -9.94 11.77 11.56
C VAL A 228 -8.91 12.82 11.93
N SER A 229 -8.89 13.25 13.20
CA SER A 229 -7.94 14.26 13.69
C SER A 229 -6.48 13.82 13.50
N ASN A 230 -6.15 12.59 13.91
CA ASN A 230 -4.79 12.06 13.74
C ASN A 230 -4.46 11.81 12.27
N LEU A 231 -5.42 11.44 11.44
CA LEU A 231 -5.19 11.23 10.00
C LEU A 231 -4.95 12.55 9.26
N LEU A 232 -5.75 13.58 9.55
CA LEU A 232 -5.79 14.83 8.78
C LEU A 232 -4.91 15.96 9.34
N SER A 233 -4.35 15.77 10.54
CA SER A 233 -3.66 16.80 11.33
C SER A 233 -4.58 17.97 11.73
N PRO A 234 -4.69 18.31 13.03
CA PRO A 234 -5.52 19.42 13.48
C PRO A 234 -4.98 20.80 13.11
N GLU A 235 -3.69 20.89 12.76
CA GLU A 235 -3.01 22.16 12.52
C GLU A 235 -2.62 22.31 11.05
N ALA A 236 -3.05 23.42 10.46
CA ALA A 236 -2.61 23.83 9.14
C ALA A 236 -1.19 24.40 9.24
N PRO A 237 -0.25 23.96 8.38
CA PRO A 237 1.02 24.66 8.23
C PRO A 237 0.80 26.12 7.83
N GLU A 238 1.75 26.99 8.19
CA GLU A 238 1.67 28.42 7.88
C GLU A 238 1.40 28.67 6.39
N GLY A 239 0.38 29.48 6.10
CA GLY A 239 -0.02 29.84 4.74
C GLY A 239 -0.87 28.81 3.99
N LYS A 240 -1.26 27.69 4.61
CA LYS A 240 -2.15 26.69 4.02
C LYS A 240 -3.56 26.76 4.62
N GLU A 241 -4.56 26.52 3.78
CA GLU A 241 -5.97 26.47 4.20
C GLU A 241 -6.41 25.01 4.37
N ILE A 242 -7.00 24.70 5.53
CA ILE A 242 -7.64 23.40 5.77
C ILE A 242 -9.12 23.59 6.11
N PRO A 243 -9.98 22.64 5.75
CA PRO A 243 -11.35 22.60 6.25
C PRO A 243 -11.40 22.42 7.76
N VAL A 244 -12.52 22.81 8.36
CA VAL A 244 -12.80 22.50 9.77
C VAL A 244 -12.93 20.98 9.92
N LEU A 245 -12.08 20.35 10.72
CA LEU A 245 -12.00 18.89 10.80
C LEU A 245 -13.30 18.22 11.24
N SER A 246 -14.10 18.88 12.09
CA SER A 246 -15.41 18.35 12.51
C SER A 246 -16.42 18.20 11.35
N THR A 247 -16.12 18.78 10.18
CA THR A 247 -16.87 18.51 8.94
C THR A 247 -16.82 17.04 8.53
N PHE A 248 -15.78 16.32 8.97
CA PHE A 248 -15.55 14.91 8.66
C PHE A 248 -15.93 13.97 9.82
N ASP A 249 -16.48 14.48 10.93
CA ASP A 249 -16.94 13.65 12.05
C ASP A 249 -18.04 12.68 11.57
N ASN A 250 -17.95 11.40 11.93
CA ASN A 250 -18.78 10.31 11.40
C ASN A 250 -18.77 10.21 9.84
N GLY A 251 -17.70 10.70 9.21
CA GLY A 251 -17.53 10.67 7.76
C GLY A 251 -17.22 9.27 7.22
N SER A 252 -17.52 9.06 5.94
CA SER A 252 -17.25 7.80 5.26
C SER A 252 -15.80 7.73 4.78
N LEU A 253 -15.25 6.51 4.71
CA LEU A 253 -13.91 6.26 4.20
C LEU A 253 -13.94 5.37 2.96
N ALA A 254 -13.08 5.70 1.99
CA ALA A 254 -12.65 4.78 0.95
C ALA A 254 -11.12 4.62 1.00
N ILE A 255 -10.66 3.39 1.22
CA ILE A 255 -9.26 3.00 1.32
C ILE A 255 -8.91 2.21 0.06
N PHE A 256 -8.03 2.77 -0.75
CA PHE A 256 -7.54 2.20 -2.00
C PHE A 256 -6.11 1.70 -1.74
N ARG A 257 -5.92 0.40 -1.51
CA ARG A 257 -4.58 -0.19 -1.34
C ARG A 257 -4.03 -0.61 -2.71
N LEU A 258 -2.90 -0.04 -3.11
CA LEU A 258 -2.24 -0.38 -4.38
C LEU A 258 -1.17 -1.44 -4.11
N ALA A 259 -1.33 -2.61 -4.72
CA ALA A 259 -0.31 -3.65 -4.74
C ALA A 259 0.78 -3.30 -5.77
N PRO A 260 2.01 -3.83 -5.66
CA PRO A 260 3.10 -3.49 -6.60
C PRO A 260 2.76 -3.67 -8.09
N ALA A 261 1.89 -4.64 -8.41
CA ALA A 261 1.46 -4.89 -9.79
C ALA A 261 0.57 -3.78 -10.36
N ASP A 262 -0.06 -2.98 -9.50
CA ASP A 262 -1.10 -2.05 -9.89
C ASP A 262 -0.52 -0.85 -10.65
N TYR A 263 -1.42 -0.04 -11.22
CA TYR A 263 -1.09 1.24 -11.79
C TYR A 263 -0.98 2.29 -10.68
N HIS A 264 0.22 2.81 -10.45
CA HIS A 264 0.54 3.64 -9.27
C HIS A 264 0.32 5.14 -9.46
N ARG A 265 -0.47 5.55 -10.47
CA ARG A 265 -1.02 6.90 -10.52
C ARG A 265 -2.43 6.90 -9.97
N PHE A 266 -2.78 7.98 -9.28
CA PHE A 266 -4.09 8.14 -8.66
C PHE A 266 -4.81 9.36 -9.24
N HIS A 267 -6.13 9.24 -9.28
CA HIS A 267 -7.02 10.07 -10.07
C HIS A 267 -8.12 10.66 -9.19
N SER A 268 -8.75 11.73 -9.66
CA SER A 268 -9.81 12.41 -8.93
C SER A 268 -11.07 11.55 -8.87
N PRO A 269 -11.60 11.25 -7.68
CA PRO A 269 -12.81 10.43 -7.56
C PRO A 269 -14.07 11.19 -7.98
N ALA A 270 -14.01 12.51 -8.17
CA ALA A 270 -15.14 13.36 -8.54
C ALA A 270 -14.68 14.60 -9.32
N ASP A 271 -15.62 15.39 -9.82
CA ASP A 271 -15.32 16.75 -10.28
C ASP A 271 -15.00 17.62 -9.06
N VAL A 272 -13.82 18.23 -9.04
CA VAL A 272 -13.30 18.94 -7.86
C VAL A 272 -12.57 20.24 -8.21
N ILE A 273 -12.43 21.09 -7.20
CA ILE A 273 -11.46 22.18 -7.17
C ILE A 273 -10.36 21.78 -6.19
N VAL A 274 -9.10 21.86 -6.64
CA VAL A 274 -7.92 21.46 -5.88
C VAL A 274 -7.58 22.52 -4.84
N GLY A 275 -7.42 22.10 -3.59
CA GLY A 275 -7.01 22.92 -2.45
C GLY A 275 -5.51 22.79 -2.15
N ASP A 276 -5.14 23.06 -0.90
CA ASP A 276 -3.76 22.91 -0.44
C ASP A 276 -3.38 21.44 -0.23
N VAL A 277 -2.11 21.14 -0.48
CA VAL A 277 -1.46 19.88 -0.11
C VAL A 277 -0.76 20.06 1.23
N ILE A 278 -0.94 19.14 2.17
CA ILE A 278 -0.27 19.13 3.47
C ILE A 278 0.54 17.85 3.63
N ASP A 279 1.85 17.99 3.71
CA ASP A 279 2.76 16.89 3.96
C ASP A 279 2.90 16.69 5.47
N ILE A 280 2.72 15.45 5.91
CA ILE A 280 2.93 15.00 7.27
C ILE A 280 4.07 14.01 7.26
N GLU A 281 5.14 14.37 7.97
CA GLU A 281 6.26 13.47 8.22
C GLU A 281 5.81 12.28 9.06
N GLY A 282 6.44 11.14 8.85
CA GLY A 282 6.10 9.93 9.57
C GLY A 282 6.97 8.75 9.17
N GLN A 283 6.47 7.58 9.51
CA GLN A 283 7.15 6.30 9.34
C GLN A 283 6.86 5.67 7.97
N TYR A 284 7.49 4.54 7.70
CA TYR A 284 7.35 3.77 6.46
C TYR A 284 6.94 2.33 6.76
N TYR A 285 5.95 2.16 7.63
CA TYR A 285 5.42 0.84 7.94
C TYR A 285 4.65 0.27 6.75
N THR A 286 4.55 -1.04 6.65
CA THR A 286 3.79 -1.71 5.58
C THR A 286 2.29 -1.50 5.75
N VAL A 287 1.59 -1.22 4.65
CA VAL A 287 0.13 -1.09 4.57
C VAL A 287 -0.57 -2.42 4.26
N ASN A 288 0.13 -3.53 4.48
CA ASN A 288 -0.47 -4.85 4.34
C ASN A 288 -1.65 -5.01 5.33
N PRO A 289 -2.77 -5.64 4.93
CA PRO A 289 -3.92 -5.86 5.82
C PRO A 289 -3.55 -6.47 7.18
N GLN A 290 -2.57 -7.37 7.25
CA GLN A 290 -2.11 -7.94 8.51
C GLN A 290 -1.57 -6.87 9.48
N ALA A 291 -0.81 -5.88 8.98
CA ALA A 291 -0.32 -4.78 9.80
C ALA A 291 -1.43 -3.80 10.19
N VAL A 292 -2.34 -3.49 9.24
CA VAL A 292 -3.46 -2.57 9.47
C VAL A 292 -4.45 -3.15 10.50
N ASN A 293 -4.57 -4.47 10.55
CA ASN A 293 -5.44 -5.19 11.47
C ASN A 293 -4.77 -5.48 12.82
N GLU A 294 -3.54 -5.03 13.06
CA GLU A 294 -2.89 -5.19 14.35
C GLU A 294 -3.34 -4.10 15.33
N SER A 295 -3.85 -4.52 16.48
CA SER A 295 -4.50 -3.65 17.47
C SER A 295 -3.56 -2.65 18.15
N GLY A 296 -2.26 -2.92 18.13
CA GLY A 296 -1.22 -2.07 18.69
C GLY A 296 -0.55 -1.14 17.67
N PHE A 297 -1.01 -1.10 16.42
CA PHE A 297 -0.23 -0.52 15.34
C PHE A 297 -1.03 0.41 14.41
N ASP A 298 -0.74 1.70 14.53
CA ASP A 298 -1.45 2.77 13.85
C ASP A 298 -0.84 3.11 12.48
N VAL A 299 -0.82 2.13 11.55
CA VAL A 299 -0.12 2.24 10.25
C VAL A 299 -0.43 3.54 9.51
N PHE A 300 -1.71 3.85 9.27
CA PHE A 300 -2.10 4.97 8.42
C PHE A 300 -1.80 6.34 9.03
N THR A 301 -1.89 6.48 10.36
CA THR A 301 -1.63 7.75 11.05
C THR A 301 -0.17 7.90 11.49
N ALA A 302 0.58 6.81 11.62
CA ALA A 302 2.01 6.83 11.90
C ALA A 302 2.85 7.03 10.64
N ASN A 303 2.40 6.56 9.49
CA ASN A 303 3.15 6.69 8.25
C ASN A 303 3.20 8.13 7.72
N ARG A 304 4.28 8.42 6.98
CA ARG A 304 4.38 9.61 6.14
C ARG A 304 3.20 9.64 5.17
N ARG A 305 2.57 10.80 5.04
CA ARG A 305 1.43 10.99 4.14
C ARG A 305 1.33 12.42 3.66
N SER A 306 0.66 12.61 2.54
CA SER A 306 0.34 13.92 1.99
C SER A 306 -1.17 14.01 1.80
N ILE A 307 -1.77 15.03 2.38
CA ILE A 307 -3.21 15.29 2.35
C ILE A 307 -3.49 16.35 1.31
N LEU A 308 -4.24 16.02 0.28
CA LEU A 308 -4.79 16.97 -0.66
C LEU A 308 -6.26 17.23 -0.32
N TYR A 309 -6.59 18.46 0.04
CA TYR A 309 -7.99 18.85 0.19
C TYR A 309 -8.60 19.17 -1.17
N LEU A 310 -9.77 18.60 -1.43
CA LEU A 310 -10.54 18.81 -2.65
C LEU A 310 -11.90 19.40 -2.28
N ILE A 311 -12.42 20.32 -3.08
CA ILE A 311 -13.79 20.82 -2.94
C ILE A 311 -14.64 20.16 -4.02
N HIS A 312 -15.62 19.36 -3.61
CA HIS A 312 -16.54 18.71 -4.54
C HIS A 312 -17.31 19.76 -5.37
N ALA A 313 -17.26 19.66 -6.68
CA ALA A 313 -17.79 20.68 -7.57
C ALA A 313 -19.30 20.88 -7.44
N GLU A 314 -20.06 19.81 -7.20
CA GLU A 314 -21.52 19.87 -7.08
C GLU A 314 -21.93 20.39 -5.69
N SER A 315 -21.55 19.67 -4.63
CA SER A 315 -22.02 19.96 -3.26
C SER A 315 -21.25 21.07 -2.55
N LYS A 316 -20.10 21.50 -3.09
CA LYS A 316 -19.15 22.43 -2.46
C LYS A 316 -18.59 21.96 -1.11
N ARG A 317 -18.75 20.67 -0.79
CA ARG A 317 -18.26 20.08 0.46
C ARG A 317 -16.80 19.61 0.29
N PRO A 318 -15.98 19.71 1.34
CA PRO A 318 -14.60 19.27 1.27
C PRO A 318 -14.50 17.73 1.23
N ILE A 319 -13.47 17.22 0.57
CA ILE A 319 -13.05 15.83 0.57
C ILE A 319 -11.56 15.85 0.96
N ALA A 320 -11.15 15.01 1.90
CA ALA A 320 -9.74 14.85 2.21
C ALA A 320 -9.20 13.64 1.44
N PHE A 321 -8.26 13.88 0.51
CA PHE A 321 -7.57 12.85 -0.25
C PHE A 321 -6.20 12.62 0.35
N VAL A 322 -6.01 11.52 1.07
CA VAL A 322 -4.79 11.24 1.83
C VAL A 322 -3.97 10.18 1.11
N ALA A 323 -2.87 10.58 0.50
CA ALA A 323 -1.89 9.65 -0.05
C ALA A 323 -0.93 9.22 1.07
N VAL A 324 -0.90 7.93 1.39
CA VAL A 324 -0.09 7.35 2.47
C VAL A 324 1.07 6.57 1.84
N GLY A 325 2.29 6.97 2.17
CA GLY A 325 3.49 6.21 1.85
C GLY A 325 3.62 5.01 2.78
N ALA A 326 4.24 3.93 2.31
CA ALA A 326 4.55 2.76 3.10
C ALA A 326 5.99 2.34 2.88
N LEU A 327 6.36 1.16 3.40
CA LEU A 327 7.68 0.56 3.18
C LEU A 327 8.07 0.60 1.69
N LEU A 328 9.24 1.16 1.42
CA LEU A 328 9.83 1.42 0.10
C LEU A 328 9.24 2.60 -0.68
N VAL A 329 8.05 3.12 -0.33
CA VAL A 329 7.49 4.34 -0.97
C VAL A 329 7.99 5.58 -0.28
N GLY A 330 9.06 6.15 -0.86
CA GLY A 330 9.56 7.46 -0.44
C GLY A 330 8.82 8.65 -1.04
N SER A 331 8.16 8.50 -2.20
CA SER A 331 7.73 9.65 -2.99
C SER A 331 6.26 9.64 -3.36
N ILE A 332 5.55 10.63 -2.82
CA ILE A 332 4.18 11.00 -3.16
C ILE A 332 4.26 12.28 -3.99
N ASN A 333 3.77 12.26 -5.22
CA ASN A 333 3.86 13.40 -6.12
C ASN A 333 2.47 13.79 -6.61
N PHE A 334 1.99 14.97 -6.23
CA PHE A 334 0.80 15.57 -6.85
C PHE A 334 1.21 16.30 -8.13
N THR A 335 0.47 16.06 -9.22
CA THR A 335 0.67 16.73 -10.52
C THR A 335 -0.25 17.92 -10.72
N VAL A 336 -1.16 18.15 -9.77
CA VAL A 336 -2.12 19.27 -9.72
C VAL A 336 -1.67 20.37 -8.76
N LYS A 337 -2.24 21.56 -8.90
CA LYS A 337 -1.97 22.75 -8.08
C LYS A 337 -3.25 23.32 -7.49
N LYS A 338 -3.11 24.03 -6.36
CA LYS A 338 -4.23 24.76 -5.74
C LYS A 338 -4.92 25.66 -6.77
N GLY A 339 -6.24 25.57 -6.83
CA GLY A 339 -7.10 26.30 -7.76
C GLY A 339 -7.43 25.55 -9.06
N ASP A 340 -6.72 24.46 -9.37
CA ASP A 340 -7.03 23.64 -10.54
C ASP A 340 -8.45 23.07 -10.46
N ARG A 341 -9.13 23.02 -11.61
CA ARG A 341 -10.42 22.34 -11.77
C ARG A 341 -10.13 21.00 -12.43
N VAL A 342 -10.35 19.92 -11.69
CA VAL A 342 -10.02 18.56 -12.13
C VAL A 342 -11.32 17.79 -12.28
N LYS A 343 -11.49 17.15 -13.43
CA LYS A 343 -12.64 16.29 -13.72
C LYS A 343 -12.47 14.92 -13.08
N LYS A 344 -13.60 14.28 -12.79
CA LYS A 344 -13.63 12.89 -12.33
C LYS A 344 -12.84 11.99 -13.30
N GLY A 345 -11.92 11.19 -12.76
CA GLY A 345 -11.03 10.32 -13.52
C GLY A 345 -9.78 10.99 -14.10
N GLU A 346 -9.61 12.31 -13.97
CA GLU A 346 -8.35 12.96 -14.32
C GLU A 346 -7.28 12.75 -13.23
N GLU A 347 -6.01 12.79 -13.63
CA GLU A 347 -4.88 12.52 -12.74
C GLU A 347 -4.75 13.58 -11.64
N LEU A 348 -4.55 13.13 -10.39
CA LEU A 348 -4.14 13.99 -9.27
C LEU A 348 -2.66 13.86 -8.97
N GLY A 349 -2.07 12.69 -9.19
CA GLY A 349 -0.68 12.42 -8.88
C GLY A 349 -0.29 10.96 -8.99
N TYR A 350 0.85 10.60 -8.41
CA TYR A 350 1.38 9.25 -8.43
C TYR A 350 2.31 8.94 -7.25
N PHE A 351 2.49 7.65 -7.00
CA PHE A 351 3.54 7.12 -6.12
C PHE A 351 4.73 6.66 -6.96
N ALA A 352 5.96 6.91 -6.47
CA ALA A 352 7.12 6.15 -6.91
C ALA A 352 7.15 4.76 -6.24
N TYR A 353 8.13 3.92 -6.59
CA TYR A 353 8.18 2.50 -6.19
C TYR A 353 7.89 2.24 -4.71
N GLY A 354 7.10 1.20 -4.42
CA GLY A 354 6.86 0.60 -3.10
C GLY A 354 5.38 0.37 -2.74
N GLY A 355 5.08 0.04 -1.48
CA GLY A 355 3.70 -0.07 -0.98
C GLY A 355 3.00 1.30 -0.80
N SER A 356 1.79 1.46 -1.32
CA SER A 356 1.04 2.73 -1.23
C SER A 356 -0.43 2.53 -0.93
N THR A 357 -1.05 3.55 -0.34
CA THR A 357 -2.49 3.57 -0.07
C THR A 357 -3.02 4.98 -0.25
N VAL A 358 -4.19 5.11 -0.85
CA VAL A 358 -4.98 6.35 -0.83
C VAL A 358 -6.15 6.16 0.12
N ILE A 359 -6.42 7.15 0.96
CA ILE A 359 -7.61 7.20 1.82
C ILE A 359 -8.39 8.46 1.48
N CYS A 360 -9.59 8.31 0.96
CA CYS A 360 -10.54 9.40 0.82
C CYS A 360 -11.45 9.44 2.06
N VAL A 361 -11.52 10.61 2.71
CA VAL A 361 -12.47 10.88 3.80
C VAL A 361 -13.54 11.84 3.28
N PHE A 362 -14.79 11.43 3.42
CA PHE A 362 -15.95 12.17 2.96
C PHE A 362 -16.79 12.63 4.15
N PRO A 363 -17.26 13.89 4.17
CA PRO A 363 -18.25 14.34 5.14
C PRO A 363 -19.51 13.46 5.13
N PRO A 364 -20.22 13.32 6.27
CA PRO A 364 -21.42 12.49 6.36
C PRO A 364 -22.44 12.80 5.26
N GLY A 365 -22.94 11.75 4.60
CA GLY A 365 -23.95 11.86 3.55
C GLY A 365 -23.47 12.49 2.25
N LEU A 366 -22.16 12.73 2.05
CA LEU A 366 -21.63 13.15 0.75
C LEU A 366 -21.57 11.98 -0.24
N VAL A 367 -21.25 10.79 0.24
CA VAL A 367 -21.23 9.54 -0.54
C VAL A 367 -22.24 8.58 0.04
N GLN A 368 -22.85 7.76 -0.82
CA GLN A 368 -23.65 6.61 -0.42
C GLN A 368 -22.91 5.37 -0.91
N LEU A 369 -22.47 4.52 0.01
CA LEU A 369 -21.81 3.28 -0.37
C LEU A 369 -22.89 2.28 -0.78
N GLY A 370 -22.57 1.48 -1.82
CA GLY A 370 -23.46 0.40 -2.23
C GLY A 370 -23.62 -0.65 -1.11
N PRO A 371 -24.65 -1.51 -1.18
CA PRO A 371 -24.83 -2.56 -0.19
C PRO A 371 -23.57 -3.44 -0.05
N PRO A 372 -23.32 -4.01 1.14
CA PRO A 372 -22.27 -5.00 1.28
C PRO A 372 -22.50 -6.12 0.27
N TRP A 373 -21.42 -6.57 -0.39
CA TRP A 373 -21.53 -7.67 -1.33
C TRP A 373 -21.90 -8.95 -0.57
N GLU A 374 -22.97 -9.63 -0.99
CA GLU A 374 -23.62 -10.72 -0.23
C GLU A 374 -22.83 -12.05 -0.18
N GLY A 375 -21.61 -12.14 -0.73
CA GLY A 375 -20.85 -13.39 -0.86
C GLY A 375 -19.67 -13.60 0.10
N TRP A 376 -19.72 -12.99 1.29
CA TRP A 376 -18.77 -13.24 2.37
C TRP A 376 -19.02 -14.57 3.07
#